data_AF-A7F112-F1
#
_entry.id   AF-A7F112-F1
#
_cell.length_a   1.000
_cell.length_b   1.000
_cell.length_c   1.000
_cell.angle_alpha   90.00
_cell.angle_beta   90.00
_cell.angle_gamma   90.00
#
_symmetry.space_group_name_H-M   'P 1'
#
loop_
_entity.id
_entity.type
_entity.pdbx_description
1 polymer ?
#
loop_
_entity_poly.entity_id
_entity_poly.type
_entity_poly.pdbx_seq_one_letter_code
_entity_poly.pdbx_strand_id
1 'polypeptide(L)'
;MLDEQSSREGVFIANHTEHEKFLPGLFAFDLYVSGVKDNAKPYDGFKLRELIDAFGTDLESHLHHEIAVLEDLEKDTSIDWGKCGKAMAQYSKKHVDRVRDVPFLITNSDVTYESGIHGPRFPPFPWFVGLIFRWFYIPKLKGAWRFSSCDDYGIPKELPFA
;
A
#
# COMPACT_ATOMS: atom_id res chain seq x y z
N MET A 1 -16.97 1.64 -10.41
CA MET A 1 -16.48 2.74 -11.28
C MET A 1 -15.55 2.28 -12.40
N LEU A 2 -14.46 1.54 -12.16
CA LEU A 2 -13.65 1.02 -13.28
C LEU A 2 -14.41 -0.04 -14.09
N ASP A 3 -15.01 -1.03 -13.43
CA ASP A 3 -15.91 -2.01 -14.08
C ASP A 3 -17.09 -1.34 -14.83
N GLU A 4 -17.58 -0.20 -14.34
CA GLU A 4 -18.69 0.53 -14.98
C GLU A 4 -18.26 1.28 -16.25
N GLN A 5 -16.98 1.64 -16.35
CA GLN A 5 -16.45 2.40 -17.50
C GLN A 5 -15.82 1.49 -18.55
N SER A 6 -15.31 0.33 -18.15
CA SER A 6 -14.74 -0.66 -19.05
C SER A 6 -15.73 -1.08 -20.13
N SER A 7 -15.22 -1.27 -21.36
CA SER A 7 -15.97 -1.85 -22.47
C SER A 7 -16.23 -3.35 -22.30
N ARG A 8 -15.50 -4.00 -21.39
CA ARG A 8 -15.61 -5.40 -21.02
C ARG A 8 -16.39 -5.56 -19.72
N GLU A 9 -17.33 -6.49 -19.70
CA GLU A 9 -18.07 -6.85 -18.48
C GLU A 9 -17.20 -7.70 -17.54
N GLY A 10 -17.27 -7.40 -16.24
CA GLY A 10 -16.72 -8.27 -15.19
C GLY A 10 -15.19 -8.33 -15.14
N VAL A 11 -14.48 -7.25 -15.50
CA VAL A 11 -13.01 -7.25 -15.57
C VAL A 11 -12.35 -7.60 -14.25
N PHE A 12 -12.94 -7.18 -13.12
CA PHE A 12 -12.39 -7.45 -11.79
C PHE A 12 -12.95 -8.71 -11.10
N ILE A 13 -13.80 -9.51 -11.75
CA ILE A 13 -14.33 -10.75 -11.12
C ILE A 13 -13.19 -11.69 -10.73
N ALA A 14 -12.16 -11.82 -11.59
CA ALA A 14 -10.99 -12.63 -11.32
C ALA A 14 -10.19 -12.07 -10.13
N ASN A 15 -9.85 -10.78 -10.13
CA ASN A 15 -9.14 -10.13 -9.02
C ASN A 15 -9.90 -10.26 -7.69
N HIS A 16 -11.23 -10.08 -7.70
CA HIS A 16 -12.05 -10.27 -6.51
C HIS A 16 -11.97 -11.71 -6.01
N THR A 17 -12.06 -12.70 -6.91
CA THR A 17 -11.93 -14.12 -6.55
C THR A 17 -10.57 -14.44 -5.96
N GLU A 18 -9.50 -13.75 -6.39
CA GLU A 18 -8.16 -13.88 -5.83
C GLU A 18 -8.04 -13.25 -4.45
N HIS A 19 -8.68 -12.09 -4.23
CA HIS A 19 -8.76 -11.47 -2.90
C HIS A 19 -9.33 -12.45 -1.87
N GLU A 20 -10.42 -13.14 -2.23
CA GLU A 20 -11.05 -14.14 -1.35
C GLU A 20 -10.11 -15.29 -0.95
N LYS A 21 -9.06 -15.60 -1.73
CA LYS A 21 -8.09 -16.65 -1.39
C LYS A 21 -7.20 -16.27 -0.22
N PHE A 22 -6.65 -15.04 -0.22
CA PHE A 22 -5.72 -14.59 0.82
C PHE A 22 -6.39 -13.87 1.99
N LEU A 23 -7.62 -13.36 1.82
CA LEU A 23 -8.35 -12.60 2.83
C LEU A 23 -8.44 -13.32 4.20
N PRO A 24 -8.82 -14.62 4.29
CA PRO A 24 -8.90 -15.31 5.57
C PRO A 24 -7.58 -15.33 6.34
N GLY A 25 -6.46 -15.57 5.65
CA GLY A 25 -5.13 -15.57 6.27
C GLY A 25 -4.69 -14.16 6.70
N LEU A 26 -5.02 -13.14 5.90
CA LEU A 26 -4.77 -11.74 6.25
C LEU A 26 -5.56 -11.31 7.50
N PHE A 27 -6.82 -11.73 7.64
CA PHE A 27 -7.60 -11.51 8.86
C PHE A 27 -7.01 -12.22 10.08
N ALA A 28 -6.54 -13.46 9.92
CA ALA A 28 -5.90 -14.19 11.01
C ALA A 28 -4.59 -13.50 11.45
N PHE A 29 -3.83 -12.97 10.50
CA PHE A 29 -2.64 -12.16 10.77
C PHE A 29 -2.98 -10.88 11.53
N ASP A 30 -3.97 -10.10 11.08
CA ASP A 30 -4.39 -8.86 11.75
C ASP A 30 -4.88 -9.11 13.18
N LEU A 31 -5.68 -10.17 13.38
CA LEU A 31 -6.15 -10.57 14.71
C LEU A 31 -4.98 -10.93 15.65
N TYR A 32 -3.97 -11.64 15.13
CA TYR A 32 -2.78 -11.98 15.90
C TYR A 32 -1.98 -10.72 16.29
N VAL A 33 -1.69 -9.84 15.32
CA VAL A 33 -0.92 -8.61 15.55
C VAL A 33 -1.64 -7.68 16.53
N SER A 34 -2.96 -7.53 16.39
CA SER A 34 -3.79 -6.75 17.31
C SER A 34 -3.78 -7.34 18.72
N GLY A 35 -3.89 -8.67 18.84
CA GLY A 35 -3.81 -9.36 20.13
C GLY A 35 -2.45 -9.20 20.83
N VAL A 36 -1.34 -9.22 20.08
CA VAL A 36 0.00 -8.95 20.63
C VAL A 36 0.11 -7.50 21.08
N LYS A 37 -0.35 -6.55 20.26
CA LYS A 37 -0.34 -5.12 20.59
C LYS A 37 -1.13 -4.80 21.86
N ASP A 38 -2.27 -5.44 22.06
CA ASP A 38 -3.14 -5.24 23.22
C ASP A 38 -2.70 -6.07 24.45
N ASN A 39 -1.54 -6.72 24.39
CA ASN A 39 -1.00 -7.62 25.42
C ASN A 39 -1.92 -8.80 25.78
N ALA A 40 -2.87 -9.15 24.90
CA ALA A 40 -3.75 -10.30 25.09
C ALA A 40 -3.04 -11.63 24.77
N LYS A 41 -1.95 -11.58 23.99
CA LYS A 41 -1.10 -12.73 23.65
C LYS A 41 0.38 -12.30 23.63
N PRO A 42 1.33 -13.16 24.03
CA PRO A 42 2.75 -12.87 23.87
C PRO A 42 3.14 -12.90 22.39
N TYR A 43 4.16 -12.11 22.04
CA TYR A 43 4.77 -12.16 20.71
C TYR A 43 5.51 -13.49 20.49
N ASP A 44 5.30 -14.09 19.33
CA ASP A 44 5.93 -15.30 18.84
C ASP A 44 6.26 -15.13 17.36
N GLY A 45 7.55 -15.04 17.04
CA GLY A 45 8.03 -14.85 15.68
C GLY A 45 7.77 -16.05 14.76
N PHE A 46 7.73 -17.28 15.30
CA PHE A 46 7.38 -18.46 14.51
C PHE A 46 5.92 -18.44 14.12
N LYS A 47 5.03 -18.08 15.06
CA LYS A 47 3.61 -17.94 14.76
C LYS A 47 3.34 -16.81 13.75
N LEU A 48 4.03 -15.69 13.89
CA LEU A 48 3.92 -14.58 12.92
C LEU A 48 4.29 -15.05 11.50
N ARG A 49 5.40 -15.78 11.35
CA ARG A 49 5.84 -16.32 10.06
C ARG A 49 4.85 -17.33 9.50
N GLU A 50 4.39 -18.27 10.31
CA GLU A 50 3.38 -19.26 9.92
C GLU A 50 2.12 -18.59 9.36
N LEU A 51 1.67 -17.49 10.00
CA LEU A 51 0.51 -16.73 9.54
C LEU A 51 0.77 -16.02 8.20
N ILE A 52 1.97 -15.48 7.99
CA ILE A 52 2.37 -14.87 6.71
C ILE A 52 2.43 -15.93 5.62
N ASP A 53 3.10 -17.05 5.88
CA ASP A 53 3.25 -18.17 4.93
C ASP A 53 1.88 -18.74 4.51
N ALA A 54 0.87 -18.67 5.38
CA ALA A 54 -0.48 -19.17 5.11
C ALA A 54 -1.25 -18.38 4.04
N PHE A 55 -0.91 -17.11 3.77
CA PHE A 55 -1.56 -16.32 2.70
C PHE A 55 -0.58 -15.74 1.68
N GLY A 56 0.73 -15.78 1.95
CA GLY A 56 1.76 -15.10 1.19
C GLY A 56 1.80 -15.52 -0.28
N THR A 57 1.71 -16.82 -0.56
CA THR A 57 1.72 -17.32 -1.95
C THR A 57 0.50 -16.86 -2.75
N ASP A 58 -0.70 -16.87 -2.15
CA ASP A 58 -1.91 -16.39 -2.83
C ASP A 58 -1.88 -14.88 -3.06
N LEU A 59 -1.39 -14.11 -2.07
CA LEU A 59 -1.20 -12.66 -2.20
C LEU A 59 -0.17 -12.34 -3.30
N GLU A 60 0.98 -13.02 -3.32
CA GLU A 60 2.00 -12.84 -4.35
C GLU A 60 1.45 -13.15 -5.74
N SER A 61 0.71 -14.25 -5.88
CA SER A 61 0.08 -14.63 -7.15
C SER A 61 -0.90 -13.55 -7.62
N HIS A 62 -1.71 -13.00 -6.71
CA HIS A 62 -2.63 -11.91 -7.02
C HIS A 62 -1.90 -10.66 -7.51
N LEU A 63 -0.86 -10.22 -6.78
CA LEU A 63 -0.09 -9.03 -7.13
C LEU A 63 0.56 -9.14 -8.52
N HIS A 64 1.07 -10.32 -8.88
CA HIS A 64 1.60 -10.54 -10.23
C HIS A 64 0.52 -10.53 -11.31
N HIS A 65 -0.61 -11.16 -11.07
CA HIS A 65 -1.68 -11.23 -12.05
C HIS A 65 -2.34 -9.86 -12.29
N GLU A 66 -2.50 -9.06 -11.23
CA GLU A 66 -3.12 -7.74 -11.32
C GLU A 66 -2.34 -6.79 -12.24
N ILE A 67 -1.00 -6.91 -12.33
CA ILE A 67 -0.19 -6.12 -13.27
C ILE A 67 -0.67 -6.31 -14.70
N ALA A 68 -0.80 -7.57 -15.15
CA ALA A 68 -1.23 -7.88 -16.51
C ALA A 68 -2.67 -7.39 -16.79
N VAL A 69 -3.55 -7.47 -15.80
CA VAL A 69 -4.93 -6.95 -15.90
C VAL A 69 -4.93 -5.43 -16.08
N LEU A 70 -4.12 -4.71 -15.31
CA LEU A 70 -4.01 -3.24 -15.39
C LEU A 70 -3.37 -2.78 -16.70
N GLU A 71 -2.31 -3.44 -17.16
CA GLU A 71 -1.69 -3.18 -18.47
C GLU A 71 -2.66 -3.42 -19.62
N ASP A 72 -3.51 -4.45 -19.51
CA ASP A 72 -4.51 -4.71 -20.53
C ASP A 72 -5.67 -3.71 -20.51
N LEU A 73 -6.04 -3.22 -19.32
CA LEU A 73 -7.04 -2.16 -19.17
C LEU A 73 -6.58 -0.82 -19.74
N GLU A 74 -5.28 -0.52 -19.75
CA GLU A 74 -4.73 0.71 -20.33
C GLU A 74 -5.13 0.89 -21.80
N LYS A 75 -5.29 -0.22 -22.53
CA LYS A 75 -5.71 -0.27 -23.93
C LYS A 75 -7.21 0.05 -24.12
N ASP A 76 -8.00 0.00 -23.06
CA ASP A 76 -9.43 0.28 -23.13
C ASP A 76 -9.72 1.78 -23.12
N THR A 77 -9.95 2.31 -24.31
CA THR A 77 -10.23 3.74 -24.52
C THR A 77 -11.57 4.22 -23.95
N SER A 78 -12.45 3.32 -23.46
CA SER A 78 -13.70 3.74 -22.81
C SER A 78 -13.48 4.24 -21.38
N ILE A 79 -12.32 3.97 -20.79
CA ILE A 79 -11.98 4.33 -19.41
C ILE A 79 -11.46 5.77 -19.35
N ASP A 80 -12.15 6.64 -18.60
CA ASP A 80 -11.64 7.95 -18.22
C ASP A 80 -10.71 7.83 -17.02
N TRP A 81 -9.42 7.58 -17.31
CA TRP A 81 -8.36 7.48 -16.31
C TRP A 81 -8.22 8.74 -15.45
N GLY A 82 -8.50 9.93 -16.01
CA GLY A 82 -8.45 11.18 -15.28
C GLY A 82 -9.55 11.27 -14.20
N LYS A 83 -10.76 10.82 -14.53
CA LYS A 83 -11.86 10.70 -13.57
C LYS A 83 -11.59 9.59 -12.54
N CYS A 84 -11.07 8.44 -12.96
CA CYS A 84 -10.66 7.35 -12.08
C CYS A 84 -9.63 7.79 -11.04
N GLY A 85 -8.53 8.42 -11.49
CA GLY A 85 -7.49 8.93 -10.60
C GLY A 85 -8.02 9.99 -9.62
N LYS A 86 -8.88 10.90 -10.08
CA LYS A 86 -9.51 11.92 -9.20
C LYS A 86 -10.39 11.29 -8.13
N ALA A 87 -11.23 10.32 -8.50
CA ALA A 87 -12.10 9.65 -7.54
C ALA A 87 -11.29 8.86 -6.50
N MET A 88 -10.25 8.14 -6.94
CA MET A 88 -9.33 7.42 -6.05
C MET A 88 -8.63 8.38 -5.10
N ALA A 89 -8.05 9.48 -5.60
CA ALA A 89 -7.38 10.48 -4.77
C ALA A 89 -8.32 11.12 -3.73
N GLN A 90 -9.58 11.42 -4.11
CA GLN A 90 -10.59 11.94 -3.18
C GLN A 90 -10.95 10.92 -2.10
N TYR A 91 -11.12 9.66 -2.49
CA TYR A 91 -11.39 8.57 -1.55
C TYR A 91 -10.23 8.39 -0.57
N SER A 92 -8.99 8.30 -1.06
CA SER A 92 -7.79 8.18 -0.23
C SER A 92 -7.67 9.37 0.72
N LYS A 93 -7.81 10.60 0.24
CA LYS A 93 -7.75 11.80 1.09
C LYS A 93 -8.75 11.78 2.26
N LYS A 94 -9.93 11.18 2.05
CA LYS A 94 -10.99 11.09 3.06
C LYS A 94 -10.73 10.02 4.12
N HIS A 95 -10.11 8.89 3.74
CA HIS A 95 -10.00 7.71 4.60
C HIS A 95 -8.58 7.44 5.12
N VAL A 96 -7.56 8.09 4.58
CA VAL A 96 -6.16 7.85 4.94
C VAL A 96 -5.88 8.19 6.41
N ASP A 97 -5.21 7.27 7.12
CA ASP A 97 -4.68 7.51 8.45
C ASP A 97 -3.42 8.40 8.36
N ARG A 98 -3.48 9.58 8.96
CA ARG A 98 -2.37 10.54 9.00
C ARG A 98 -1.21 10.07 9.90
N VAL A 99 -1.45 9.14 10.80
CA VAL A 99 -0.43 8.60 11.72
C VAL A 99 0.25 7.36 11.16
N ARG A 100 -0.46 6.54 10.37
CA ARG A 100 0.06 5.28 9.83
C ARG A 100 0.29 5.33 8.33
N ASP A 101 -0.77 5.51 7.55
CA ASP A 101 -0.75 5.34 6.10
C ASP A 101 0.09 6.41 5.40
N VAL A 102 -0.05 7.69 5.78
CA VAL A 102 0.74 8.76 5.15
C VAL A 102 2.23 8.64 5.48
N PRO A 103 2.65 8.41 6.75
CA PRO A 103 4.04 8.10 7.06
C PRO A 103 4.59 6.85 6.36
N PHE A 104 3.78 5.79 6.22
CA PHE A 104 4.15 4.60 5.45
C PHE A 104 4.44 4.97 3.99
N LEU A 105 3.57 5.75 3.36
CA LEU A 105 3.78 6.24 1.99
C LEU A 105 5.05 7.08 1.87
N ILE A 106 5.23 8.08 2.73
CA ILE A 106 6.38 9.02 2.65
C ILE A 106 7.70 8.27 2.83
N THR A 107 7.78 7.37 3.80
CA THR A 107 9.02 6.66 4.12
C THR A 107 9.33 5.49 3.19
N ASN A 108 8.42 5.14 2.27
CA ASN A 108 8.64 4.09 1.26
C ASN A 108 8.58 4.60 -0.18
N SER A 109 8.40 5.91 -0.39
CA SER A 109 8.41 6.53 -1.72
C SER A 109 9.82 7.02 -2.07
N ASP A 110 10.46 6.39 -3.05
CA ASP A 110 11.74 6.84 -3.59
C ASP A 110 11.53 8.05 -4.52
N VAL A 111 11.98 9.22 -4.09
CA VAL A 111 11.88 10.46 -4.89
C VAL A 111 12.91 10.54 -6.02
N THR A 112 13.89 9.65 -6.02
CA THR A 112 14.97 9.57 -7.02
C THR A 112 14.67 8.57 -8.14
N TYR A 113 13.68 7.69 -7.95
CA TYR A 113 13.29 6.67 -8.92
C TYR A 113 13.04 7.27 -10.32
N GLU A 114 13.67 6.66 -11.33
CA GLU A 114 13.66 7.12 -12.74
C GLU A 114 13.92 8.63 -12.90
N SER A 115 14.89 9.19 -12.17
CA SER A 115 15.17 10.64 -12.19
C SER A 115 14.02 11.50 -11.67
N GLY A 116 13.23 10.97 -10.74
CA GLY A 116 12.17 11.70 -10.04
C GLY A 116 10.88 11.85 -10.85
N ILE A 117 10.52 10.87 -11.68
CA ILE A 117 9.28 10.89 -12.49
C ILE A 117 8.01 11.12 -11.66
N HIS A 118 8.05 10.75 -10.38
CA HIS A 118 6.94 10.86 -9.43
C HIS A 118 6.94 12.17 -8.65
N GLY A 119 8.05 12.91 -8.58
CA GLY A 119 8.22 14.10 -7.73
C GLY A 119 7.11 15.15 -7.85
N PRO A 120 6.65 15.53 -9.07
CA PRO A 120 5.52 16.45 -9.23
C PRO A 120 4.15 15.75 -9.24
N ARG A 121 4.09 14.42 -9.32
CA ARG A 121 2.87 13.64 -9.60
C ARG A 121 2.29 12.95 -8.37
N PHE A 122 3.13 12.46 -7.45
CA PHE A 122 2.66 11.59 -6.36
C PHE A 122 3.59 11.51 -5.14
N PRO A 123 3.07 11.66 -3.91
CA PRO A 123 1.81 12.34 -3.61
C PRO A 123 1.94 13.84 -3.91
N PRO A 124 0.92 14.50 -4.49
CA PRO A 124 0.96 15.94 -4.84
C PRO A 124 0.77 16.82 -3.59
N PHE A 125 1.61 16.63 -2.59
CA PHE A 125 1.58 17.41 -1.36
C PHE A 125 2.20 18.78 -1.59
N PRO A 126 1.59 19.86 -1.05
CA PRO A 126 2.29 21.12 -0.90
C PRO A 126 3.60 20.92 -0.14
N TRP A 127 4.65 21.65 -0.51
CA TRP A 127 6.00 21.48 0.04
C TRP A 127 6.05 21.47 1.58
N PHE A 128 5.19 22.25 2.25
CA PHE A 128 5.14 22.35 3.72
C PHE A 128 4.46 21.14 4.38
N VAL A 129 3.64 20.38 3.66
CA VAL A 129 2.96 19.20 4.22
C VAL A 129 3.99 18.11 4.54
N GLY A 130 5.01 17.95 3.71
CA GLY A 130 6.14 17.08 4.01
C GLY A 130 6.82 17.42 5.34
N LEU A 131 6.99 18.72 5.66
CA LEU A 131 7.54 19.18 6.93
C LEU A 131 6.65 18.81 8.12
N ILE A 132 5.33 18.96 7.98
CA ILE A 132 4.37 18.59 9.04
C ILE A 132 4.47 17.09 9.34
N PHE A 133 4.47 16.25 8.31
CA PHE A 133 4.59 14.81 8.53
C PHE A 133 5.93 14.43 9.15
N ARG A 134 7.02 15.01 8.65
CA ARG A 134 8.37 14.77 9.16
C ARG A 134 8.52 15.08 10.63
N TRP A 135 8.00 16.22 11.07
CA TRP A 135 8.24 16.71 12.44
C TRP A 135 7.21 16.20 13.44
N PHE A 136 5.97 15.92 13.03
CA PHE A 136 4.89 15.59 13.97
C PHE A 136 4.36 14.17 13.87
N TYR A 137 4.32 13.58 12.68
CA TYR A 137 3.63 12.31 12.45
C TYR A 137 4.58 11.12 12.34
N ILE A 138 5.63 11.23 11.52
CA ILE A 138 6.65 10.19 11.35
C ILE A 138 7.28 9.79 12.71
N PRO A 139 7.64 10.71 13.62
CA PRO A 139 8.23 10.33 14.90
C PRO A 139 7.33 9.45 15.79
N LYS A 140 6.00 9.51 15.63
CA LYS A 140 5.04 8.75 16.47
C LYS A 140 5.19 7.24 16.33
N LEU A 141 5.64 6.77 15.16
CA LEU A 141 5.84 5.35 14.86
C LEU A 141 7.28 5.06 14.38
N LYS A 142 8.26 5.84 14.86
CA LYS A 142 9.67 5.73 14.46
C LYS A 142 10.23 4.30 14.50
N GLY A 143 9.78 3.49 15.48
CA GLY A 143 10.18 2.09 15.60
C GLY A 143 9.76 1.21 14.42
N ALA A 144 8.64 1.53 13.75
CA ALA A 144 8.20 0.84 12.54
C ALA A 144 9.01 1.31 11.32
N TRP A 145 9.33 2.60 11.24
CA TRP A 145 9.99 3.20 10.06
C TRP A 145 11.47 2.82 9.87
N ARG A 146 12.06 2.09 10.84
CA ARG A 146 13.38 1.46 10.65
C ARG A 146 13.37 0.40 9.55
N PHE A 147 12.20 -0.13 9.19
CA PHE A 147 12.02 -1.12 8.13
C PHE A 147 11.58 -0.50 6.79
N SER A 148 11.32 0.81 6.73
CA SER A 148 10.94 1.45 5.48
C SER A 148 12.10 1.49 4.48
N SER A 149 11.82 1.50 3.18
CA SER A 149 12.84 1.53 2.11
C SER A 149 13.57 2.85 1.98
N CYS A 150 12.97 3.96 2.45
CA CYS A 150 13.53 5.30 2.36
C CYS A 150 13.59 5.99 3.74
N ASP A 151 14.27 7.13 3.80
CA ASP A 151 14.20 8.08 4.91
C ASP A 151 12.95 8.97 4.83
N ASP A 152 12.85 9.96 5.72
CA ASP A 152 11.73 10.92 5.78
C ASP A 152 11.84 12.09 4.77
N TYR A 153 12.83 12.02 3.87
CA TYR A 153 12.97 12.81 2.65
C TYR A 153 12.66 11.99 1.40
N GLY A 154 12.37 10.69 1.53
CA GLY A 154 12.13 9.78 0.41
C GLY A 154 13.42 9.36 -0.31
N ILE A 155 14.58 9.48 0.35
CA ILE A 155 15.85 9.00 -0.18
C ILE A 155 16.02 7.53 0.22
N PRO A 156 16.34 6.63 -0.73
CA PRO A 156 16.62 5.23 -0.42
C PRO A 156 17.71 5.10 0.64
N LYS A 157 17.53 4.15 1.56
CA LYS A 157 18.49 3.88 2.63
C LYS A 157 18.79 2.39 2.73
N GLU A 158 19.95 2.06 3.26
CA GLU A 158 20.27 0.68 3.61
C GLU A 158 19.35 0.18 4.73
N LEU A 159 18.84 -1.03 4.55
CA LEU A 159 17.98 -1.67 5.53
C LEU A 159 18.86 -2.34 6.60
N PRO A 160 18.66 -2.02 7.89
CA PRO A 160 19.54 -2.50 8.97
C PRO A 160 19.43 -4.01 9.26
N PHE A 161 18.55 -4.73 8.58
CA PHE A 161 18.24 -6.15 8.82
C PHE A 161 18.11 -6.96 7.52
N ALA A 162 18.60 -6.44 6.40
CA ALA A 162 18.58 -7.11 5.10
C ALA A 162 19.77 -8.05 4.91
#